data_AF-A0A937ZTE1-F1
#
_entry.id   AF-A0A937ZTE1-F1
#
_cell.length_a   1.000
_cell.length_b   1.000
_cell.length_c   1.000
_cell.angle_alpha   90.00
_cell.angle_beta   90.00
_cell.angle_gamma   90.00
#
_symmetry.space_group_name_H-M   'P 1'
#
loop_
_entity.id
_entity.type
_entity.pdbx_description
1 polymer ?
#
loop_
_entity_poly.entity_id
_entity_poly.type
_entity_poly.pdbx_seq_one_letter_code
_entity_poly.pdbx_strand_id
1 'polypeptide(L)'
;MPVHAQRPKVRLFVADDLAAGVSAAPREEQAHYLTHVMRLATGGEVALFNGRDGEWRASVEREGKRISLRVEAPLRPQEPAPDLWLLFAPIKRTRIDLVAEKATELGVAVLQPVLSERTDVDR
;
A
#
# COMPACT_ATOMS: atom_id res chain seq x y z
N MET A 1 -21.15 -19.38 -9.88
CA MET A 1 -21.29 -18.28 -8.89
C MET A 1 -19.89 -18.03 -8.33
N PRO A 2 -19.21 -16.92 -8.64
CA PRO A 2 -17.95 -16.67 -7.96
C PRO A 2 -18.30 -16.42 -6.50
N VAL A 3 -17.75 -17.25 -5.61
CA VAL A 3 -17.71 -16.92 -4.18
C VAL A 3 -16.95 -15.61 -4.10
N HIS A 4 -17.63 -14.51 -3.85
CA HIS A 4 -16.97 -13.28 -3.45
C HIS A 4 -16.38 -13.58 -2.07
N ALA A 5 -15.18 -14.19 -2.03
CA ALA A 5 -14.42 -14.34 -0.81
C ALA A 5 -14.31 -12.94 -0.22
N GLN A 6 -14.91 -12.74 0.95
CA GLN A 6 -15.11 -11.41 1.51
C GLN A 6 -13.75 -10.78 1.74
N ARG A 7 -13.43 -9.74 0.94
CA ARG A 7 -12.13 -9.09 0.97
C ARG A 7 -11.98 -8.34 2.30
N PRO A 8 -10.83 -8.46 2.99
CA PRO A 8 -10.57 -7.65 4.18
C PRO A 8 -10.75 -6.17 3.86
N LYS A 9 -11.40 -5.42 4.75
CA LYS A 9 -11.62 -3.97 4.56
C LYS A 9 -10.32 -3.17 4.64
N VAL A 10 -9.37 -3.65 5.44
CA VAL A 10 -8.09 -2.99 5.65
C VAL A 10 -7.10 -3.51 4.62
N ARG A 11 -6.42 -2.59 3.93
CA ARG A 11 -5.33 -2.90 3.01
C ARG A 11 -4.04 -2.30 3.53
N LEU A 12 -2.95 -3.04 3.46
CA LEU A 12 -1.64 -2.57 3.92
C LEU A 12 -0.57 -2.93 2.90
N PHE A 13 0.22 -1.92 2.50
CA PHE A 13 1.42 -2.14 1.71
C PHE A 13 2.55 -2.67 2.60
N VAL A 14 3.25 -3.71 2.18
CA VAL A 14 4.46 -4.24 2.86
C VAL A 14 5.60 -4.37 1.85
N ALA A 15 6.84 -4.32 2.35
CA ALA A 15 8.03 -4.49 1.51
C ALA A 15 8.39 -5.95 1.32
N ASP A 16 7.99 -6.82 2.25
CA ASP A 16 8.25 -8.26 2.28
C ASP A 16 7.69 -9.00 1.05
N ASP A 17 8.31 -10.13 0.71
CA ASP A 17 7.76 -11.07 -0.27
C ASP A 17 6.52 -11.76 0.30
N LEU A 18 5.50 -11.94 -0.54
CA LEU A 18 4.23 -12.51 -0.13
C LEU A 18 4.06 -13.92 -0.69
N ALA A 19 3.99 -14.89 0.22
CA ALA A 19 3.67 -16.27 -0.09
C ALA A 19 2.89 -16.90 1.06
N ALA A 20 2.11 -17.94 0.75
CA ALA A 20 1.34 -18.67 1.74
C ALA A 20 2.26 -19.15 2.87
N GLY A 21 1.89 -18.83 4.10
CA GLY A 21 2.59 -19.24 5.30
C GLY A 21 3.75 -18.35 5.74
N VAL A 22 4.13 -17.33 4.98
CA VAL A 22 5.12 -16.33 5.41
C VAL A 22 4.53 -15.43 6.50
N SER A 23 5.38 -14.89 7.37
CA SER A 23 5.00 -13.88 8.36
C SER A 23 5.67 -12.56 7.99
N ALA A 24 4.88 -11.52 7.74
CA ALA A 24 5.38 -10.18 7.46
C ALA A 24 5.39 -9.34 8.74
N ALA A 25 6.45 -8.55 8.93
CA ALA A 25 6.60 -7.69 10.09
C ALA A 25 6.20 -6.24 9.73
N PRO A 26 5.07 -5.72 10.26
CA PRO A 26 4.71 -4.33 10.03
C PRO A 26 5.72 -3.41 10.72
N ARG A 27 6.02 -2.28 10.08
CA ARG A 27 6.73 -1.16 10.73
C ARG A 27 5.89 -0.63 11.90
N GLU A 28 6.53 0.06 12.84
CA GLU A 28 5.86 0.60 14.04
C GLU A 28 4.61 1.43 13.70
N GLU A 29 4.70 2.33 12.72
CA GLU A 29 3.58 3.14 12.25
C GLU A 29 2.43 2.30 11.68
N GLN A 30 2.76 1.21 10.97
CA GLN A 30 1.78 0.28 10.41
C GLN A 30 1.11 -0.54 11.51
N ALA A 31 1.89 -0.99 12.50
CA ALA A 31 1.37 -1.68 13.66
C ALA A 31 0.39 -0.77 14.45
N HIS A 32 0.74 0.49 14.65
CA HIS A 32 -0.15 1.49 15.24
C HIS A 32 -1.42 1.71 14.40
N TYR A 33 -1.28 1.91 13.09
CA TYR A 33 -2.41 2.02 12.16
C TYR A 33 -3.37 0.83 12.27
N LEU A 34 -2.86 -0.40 12.22
CA LEU A 34 -3.70 -1.60 12.28
C LEU A 34 -4.43 -1.74 13.62
N THR A 35 -3.76 -1.43 14.73
CA THR A 35 -4.27 -1.77 16.08
C THR A 35 -5.00 -0.64 16.79
N HIS A 36 -4.64 0.61 16.54
CA HIS A 36 -5.22 1.78 17.22
C HIS A 36 -6.20 2.53 16.32
N VAL A 37 -5.86 2.68 15.03
CA VAL A 37 -6.73 3.38 14.06
C VAL A 37 -7.79 2.42 13.52
N MET A 38 -7.37 1.31 12.93
CA MET A 38 -8.28 0.31 12.37
C MET A 38 -8.82 -0.68 13.40
N ARG A 39 -8.24 -0.70 14.61
CA ARG A 39 -8.69 -1.49 15.76
C ARG A 39 -8.78 -3.00 15.49
N LEU A 40 -7.90 -3.54 14.65
CA LEU A 40 -7.82 -4.97 14.38
C LEU A 40 -7.28 -5.72 15.61
N ALA A 41 -8.03 -6.71 16.10
CA ALA A 41 -7.59 -7.64 17.12
C ALA A 41 -6.73 -8.77 16.53
N THR A 42 -6.17 -9.64 17.39
CA THR A 42 -5.57 -10.91 16.95
C THR A 42 -6.59 -11.71 16.14
N GLY A 43 -6.17 -12.28 15.01
CA GLY A 43 -7.04 -12.93 14.03
C GLY A 43 -7.79 -11.95 13.11
N GLY A 44 -7.66 -10.64 13.32
CA GLY A 44 -8.23 -9.62 12.45
C GLY A 44 -7.62 -9.70 11.05
N GLU A 45 -8.46 -9.65 10.02
CA GLU A 45 -8.01 -9.80 8.64
C GLU A 45 -7.50 -8.49 8.04
N VAL A 46 -6.43 -8.60 7.26
CA VAL A 46 -5.85 -7.51 6.47
C VAL A 46 -5.46 -8.04 5.09
N ALA A 47 -5.64 -7.23 4.06
CA ALA A 47 -5.17 -7.54 2.72
C ALA A 47 -3.78 -6.91 2.50
N LEU A 48 -2.76 -7.75 2.35
CA LEU A 48 -1.38 -7.32 2.09
C LEU A 48 -1.11 -7.24 0.60
N PHE A 49 -0.31 -6.27 0.20
CA PHE A 49 0.19 -6.15 -1.17
C PHE A 49 1.57 -5.48 -1.16
N ASN A 50 2.38 -5.77 -2.18
CA ASN A 50 3.75 -5.26 -2.29
C ASN A 50 4.13 -4.78 -3.71
N GLY A 51 3.14 -4.68 -4.59
CA GLY A 51 3.30 -4.22 -5.98
C GLY A 51 3.89 -5.24 -6.95
N ARG A 52 4.20 -6.47 -6.51
CA ARG A 52 4.78 -7.53 -7.36
C ARG A 52 4.12 -8.90 -7.21
N ASP A 53 3.72 -9.30 -6.01
CA ASP A 53 3.19 -10.65 -5.73
C ASP A 53 1.65 -10.72 -5.76
N GLY A 54 1.02 -9.59 -6.09
CA GLY A 54 -0.43 -9.42 -6.04
C GLY A 54 -0.91 -9.04 -4.64
N GLU A 55 -2.17 -9.37 -4.37
CA GLU A 55 -2.79 -9.13 -3.08
C GLU A 55 -3.09 -10.44 -2.36
N TRP A 56 -2.83 -10.47 -1.06
CA TRP A 56 -2.92 -11.65 -0.22
C TRP A 56 -3.75 -11.37 1.04
N ARG A 57 -4.53 -12.36 1.47
CA ARG A 57 -5.17 -12.37 2.78
C ARG A 57 -4.11 -12.67 3.82
N ALA A 58 -4.14 -11.90 4.91
CA ALA A 58 -3.36 -12.18 6.09
C ALA A 58 -4.17 -11.91 7.36
N SER A 59 -3.72 -12.50 8.46
CA SER A 59 -4.28 -12.28 9.79
C SER A 59 -3.27 -11.64 10.73
N VAL A 60 -3.76 -10.77 11.61
CA VAL A 60 -2.94 -10.13 12.65
C VAL A 60 -2.63 -11.17 13.74
N GLU A 61 -1.35 -11.42 13.96
CA GLU A 61 -0.83 -12.19 15.08
C GLU A 61 -0.23 -11.22 16.11
N ARG A 62 -0.46 -11.51 17.41
CA ARG A 62 0.09 -10.70 18.50
C ARG A 62 0.78 -11.59 19.52
N GLU A 63 2.02 -11.23 19.84
CA GLU A 63 2.81 -11.85 20.91
C GLU A 63 3.32 -10.75 21.84
N GLY A 64 2.63 -10.55 22.96
CA GLY A 64 2.87 -9.42 23.86
C GLY A 64 2.67 -8.08 23.15
N LYS A 65 3.77 -7.32 22.98
CA LYS A 65 3.79 -6.03 22.24
C LYS A 65 4.13 -6.17 20.76
N ARG A 66 4.60 -7.35 20.33
CA ARG A 66 4.96 -7.61 18.93
C ARG A 66 3.72 -7.95 18.13
N ILE A 67 3.66 -7.41 16.92
CA ILE A 67 2.61 -7.67 15.94
C ILE A 67 3.28 -8.26 14.70
N SER A 68 2.72 -9.33 14.18
CA SER A 68 3.10 -9.96 12.91
C SER A 68 1.85 -10.17 12.05
N LEU A 69 2.05 -10.36 10.75
CA LEU A 69 0.98 -10.56 9.79
C LEU A 69 1.18 -11.90 9.10
N ARG A 70 0.35 -12.89 9.42
CA ARG A 70 0.45 -14.22 8.83
C ARG A 70 -0.21 -14.23 7.47
N VAL A 71 0.58 -14.45 6.42
CA VAL A 71 0.09 -14.54 5.04
C VAL A 71 -0.57 -15.90 4.82
N GLU A 72 -1.79 -15.92 4.31
CA GLU A 72 -2.62 -17.12 4.21
C GLU A 72 -2.85 -17.55 2.76
N ALA A 73 -3.52 -16.72 1.96
CA ALA A 73 -3.97 -17.10 0.63
C ALA A 73 -4.00 -15.89 -0.34
N PRO A 74 -3.77 -16.10 -1.64
CA PRO A 74 -3.88 -15.03 -2.62
C PRO A 74 -5.34 -14.60 -2.80
N LEU A 75 -5.57 -13.30 -2.91
CA LEU A 75 -6.86 -12.68 -3.19
C LEU A 75 -6.98 -12.21 -4.64
N ARG A 76 -5.89 -11.66 -5.19
CA ARG A 76 -5.85 -11.13 -6.56
C ARG A 76 -4.42 -11.20 -7.12
N PRO A 77 -4.22 -11.54 -8.40
CA PRO A 77 -2.91 -11.36 -9.04
C PRO A 77 -2.50 -9.88 -9.11
N GLN A 78 -1.21 -9.63 -9.32
CA GLN A 78 -0.72 -8.30 -9.66
C GLN A 78 -1.19 -7.93 -11.07
N GLU A 79 -1.90 -6.81 -11.19
CA GLU A 79 -2.29 -6.26 -12.48
C GLU A 79 -1.13 -5.39 -13.01
N PRO A 80 -0.81 -5.48 -14.32
CA PRO A 80 0.16 -4.57 -14.93
C PRO A 80 -0.39 -3.15 -14.92
N ALA A 81 0.43 -2.19 -14.50
CA ALA A 81 0.10 -0.78 -14.60
C ALA A 81 0.32 -0.27 -16.04
N PRO A 82 -0.47 0.70 -16.52
CA PRO A 82 -0.17 1.41 -17.76
C PRO A 82 1.21 2.06 -17.69
N ASP A 83 1.98 2.04 -18.78
CA ASP A 83 3.26 2.75 -18.87
C ASP A 83 3.03 4.25 -19.15
N LEU A 84 2.43 4.93 -18.17
CA LEU A 84 2.14 6.36 -18.20
C LEU A 84 3.11 7.10 -17.28
N TRP A 85 3.86 8.03 -17.86
CA TRP A 85 4.79 8.88 -17.12
C TRP A 85 4.21 10.29 -17.01
N LEU A 86 4.14 10.80 -15.79
CA LEU A 86 3.75 12.19 -15.53
C LEU A 86 4.99 13.01 -15.20
N LEU A 87 5.42 13.82 -16.18
CA LEU A 87 6.42 14.85 -15.97
C LEU A 87 5.71 16.13 -15.53
N PHE A 88 6.08 16.67 -14.37
CA PHE A 88 5.44 17.87 -13.84
C PHE A 88 6.46 18.85 -13.28
N ALA A 89 6.21 20.15 -13.51
CA ALA A 89 6.93 21.20 -12.81
C ALA A 89 6.50 21.20 -11.34
N PRO A 90 7.44 21.14 -10.38
CA PRO A 90 7.11 21.31 -8.97
C PRO A 90 6.31 22.59 -8.72
N ILE A 91 5.30 22.45 -7.87
CA ILE A 91 4.39 23.51 -7.43
C ILE A 91 4.48 23.64 -5.91
N LYS A 92 3.90 24.68 -5.32
CA LYS A 92 3.88 24.85 -3.84
C LYS A 92 3.44 23.55 -3.13
N ARG A 93 4.12 23.20 -2.04
CA ARG A 93 4.11 21.86 -1.38
C ARG A 93 2.74 21.18 -1.29
N THR A 94 1.70 21.88 -0.80
CA THR A 94 0.34 21.31 -0.65
C THR A 94 -0.23 20.75 -1.96
N ARG A 95 0.16 21.29 -3.11
CA ARG A 95 -0.33 20.83 -4.40
C ARG A 95 0.47 19.65 -4.96
N ILE A 96 1.70 19.41 -4.49
CA ILE A 96 2.48 18.22 -4.90
C ILE A 96 1.84 16.95 -4.33
N ASP A 97 1.39 16.99 -3.08
CA ASP A 97 0.70 15.85 -2.46
C ASP A 97 -0.55 15.46 -3.26
N LEU A 98 -1.32 16.46 -3.71
CA LEU A 98 -2.47 16.25 -4.58
C LEU A 98 -2.08 15.63 -5.94
N VAL A 99 -0.97 16.07 -6.55
CA VAL A 99 -0.46 15.48 -7.79
C VAL A 99 -0.09 14.01 -7.56
N ALA A 100 0.63 13.69 -6.48
CA ALA A 100 1.02 12.32 -6.18
C ALA A 100 -0.19 11.42 -5.95
N GLU A 101 -1.17 11.89 -5.17
CA GLU A 101 -2.42 11.16 -4.92
C GLU A 101 -3.18 10.89 -6.22
N LYS A 102 -3.49 11.94 -7.00
CA LYS A 102 -4.33 11.81 -8.20
C LYS A 102 -3.64 11.08 -9.33
N ALA A 103 -2.33 11.26 -9.49
CA ALA A 103 -1.57 10.49 -10.46
C ALA A 103 -1.59 8.98 -10.12
N THR A 104 -1.42 8.63 -8.84
CA THR A 104 -1.47 7.23 -8.39
C THR A 104 -2.86 6.63 -8.62
N GLU A 105 -3.93 7.35 -8.28
CA GLU A 105 -5.33 6.93 -8.52
C GLU A 105 -5.62 6.70 -10.01
N LEU A 106 -5.03 7.51 -10.89
CA LEU A 106 -5.18 7.41 -12.35
C LEU A 106 -4.25 6.39 -13.01
N GLY A 107 -3.41 5.68 -12.24
CA GLY A 107 -2.54 4.62 -12.73
C GLY A 107 -1.26 5.11 -13.42
N VAL A 108 -0.75 6.29 -13.05
CA VAL A 108 0.58 6.74 -13.47
C VAL A 108 1.65 5.79 -12.92
N ALA A 109 2.52 5.31 -13.80
CA ALA A 109 3.65 4.43 -13.45
C ALA A 109 4.83 5.21 -12.87
N VAL A 110 5.13 6.39 -13.42
CA VAL A 110 6.26 7.22 -13.01
C VAL A 110 5.84 8.67 -12.79
N LEU A 111 6.12 9.18 -11.60
CA LEU A 111 6.04 10.59 -11.26
C LEU A 111 7.44 11.21 -11.35
N GLN A 112 7.66 12.05 -12.36
CA GLN A 112 8.96 12.66 -12.62
C GLN A 112 8.88 14.19 -12.45
N PRO A 113 9.30 14.74 -11.30
CA PRO A 113 9.47 16.18 -11.16
C PRO A 113 10.52 16.69 -12.16
N VAL A 114 10.23 17.78 -12.86
CA VAL A 114 11.14 18.43 -13.81
C VAL A 114 11.27 19.92 -13.52
N LEU A 115 12.49 20.45 -13.52
CA LEU A 115 12.71 21.89 -13.46
C LEU A 115 12.50 22.49 -14.85
N SER A 116 11.59 23.46 -14.92
CA SER A 116 11.30 24.24 -16.12
C SER A 116 11.70 25.71 -15.91
N GLU A 117 11.74 26.50 -16.98
CA GLU A 117 12.13 27.92 -16.94
C GLU A 117 11.35 28.73 -15.89
N ARG A 118 10.08 28.38 -15.65
CA ARG A 118 9.17 29.10 -14.75
C ARG A 118 8.78 28.29 -13.51
N THR A 119 9.56 27.27 -13.14
CA THR A 119 9.32 26.50 -11.91
C THR A 119 9.58 27.38 -10.69
N ASP A 120 8.53 27.65 -9.92
CA ASP A 120 8.58 28.44 -8.69
C ASP A 120 8.63 27.50 -7.48
N VAL A 121 9.85 27.21 -7.04
CA VAL A 121 10.14 26.42 -5.83
C VAL A 121 10.88 27.31 -4.84
N ASP A 122 10.32 27.44 -3.64
CA ASP A 122 11.07 27.94 -2.50
C ASP A 122 12.24 26.96 -2.24
N ARG A 123 13.48 27.47 -2.25
CA ARG A 123 14.68 26.67 -1.92
C ARG A 123 14.68 26.23 -0.46
#